data_AF-A0A933ZEE0-F1
#
_entry.id   AF-A0A933ZEE0-F1
#
_cell.length_a   1.000
_cell.length_b   1.000
_cell.length_c   1.000
_cell.angle_alpha   90.00
_cell.angle_beta   90.00
_cell.angle_gamma   90.00
#
_symmetry.space_group_name_H-M   'P 1'
#
loop_
_entity.id
_entity.type
_entity.pdbx_description
1 polymer ?
#
loop_
_entity_poly.entity_id
_entity_poly.type
_entity_poly.pdbx_seq_one_letter_code
_entity_poly.pdbx_strand_id
1 'polypeptide(L)'
;MTDRSRGGAAAFDVYLEKPVGRPLEVTADVPMFFDFADRATAFAVLDPELPAGCARRSLLAEAWARAGLYGVDVGANDALASSSAAYVAWLVEPCEPMILGAIDDYQANPQRAVSSEGYARGAMLFPWFIQTQYGAPHSVDLLHALWLYSQQRTPPGNFSYVNRPDFIDVLRSLQKDRGATLADLLLEYSIARAFVGDRDDGIHMPDSTWLGRAGRVRFDGRVDYASLPQWIRPVAPIEPSGATYLWVNVKGAPKNASIGFRAEWETPTVFRFAFMKIGADGTELSRLAPISQEKATQLDVNVEDFSGAEALLIVGANVGAIAGDFKYDPDEMPLEPQGYLITLVAQH
;
A
#
# COMPACT_ATOMS: atom_id res chain seq x y z
N MET A 1 31.29 2.34 -9.91
CA MET A 1 32.34 2.37 -8.87
C MET A 1 31.72 1.79 -7.62
N THR A 2 32.28 0.71 -7.11
CA THR A 2 31.77 -0.02 -5.95
C THR A 2 31.81 0.88 -4.70
N ASP A 3 30.76 0.80 -3.89
CA ASP A 3 30.58 1.46 -2.59
C ASP A 3 30.76 2.98 -2.59
N ARG A 4 30.60 3.63 -3.74
CA ARG A 4 30.92 5.06 -3.94
C ARG A 4 32.30 5.45 -3.37
N SER A 5 33.32 4.60 -3.55
CA SER A 5 34.70 4.80 -3.07
C SER A 5 34.95 4.54 -1.58
N ARG A 6 34.02 3.91 -0.85
CA ARG A 6 34.23 3.55 0.56
C ARG A 6 35.18 2.37 0.80
N GLY A 7 35.64 1.71 -0.27
CA GLY A 7 36.74 0.75 -0.20
C GLY A 7 36.34 -0.69 0.10
N GLY A 8 35.15 -1.13 -0.33
CA GLY A 8 34.66 -2.50 -0.15
C GLY A 8 34.94 -3.44 -1.31
N ALA A 9 34.31 -4.62 -1.21
CA ALA A 9 34.48 -5.74 -2.13
C ALA A 9 33.24 -5.88 -3.05
N ALA A 10 33.21 -6.90 -3.91
CA ALA A 10 32.02 -7.21 -4.70
C ALA A 10 30.87 -7.84 -3.86
N ALA A 11 30.97 -7.79 -2.53
CA ALA A 11 29.98 -8.35 -1.61
C ALA A 11 29.04 -7.24 -1.09
N PHE A 12 27.98 -7.62 -0.38
CA PHE A 12 27.18 -6.64 0.34
C PHE A 12 27.96 -6.12 1.55
N ASP A 13 28.32 -4.85 1.52
CA ASP A 13 29.07 -4.18 2.57
C ASP A 13 28.16 -3.25 3.41
N VAL A 14 28.47 -3.16 4.71
CA VAL A 14 27.76 -2.28 5.66
C VAL A 14 28.75 -1.33 6.30
N TYR A 15 28.52 -0.03 6.08
CA TYR A 15 29.33 1.05 6.57
C TYR A 15 28.64 1.70 7.79
N LEU A 16 29.43 1.98 8.83
CA LEU A 16 28.97 2.66 10.03
C LEU A 16 29.35 4.14 9.94
N GLU A 17 28.48 4.93 9.31
CA GLU A 17 28.62 6.37 9.12
C GLU A 17 27.29 7.03 9.47
N LYS A 18 27.27 8.31 9.83
CA LYS A 18 26.01 9.02 10.11
C LYS A 18 25.30 9.35 8.78
N PRO A 19 24.20 8.65 8.42
CA PRO A 19 23.47 8.89 7.18
C PRO A 19 22.72 10.23 7.21
N VAL A 20 22.38 10.75 6.02
CA VAL A 20 21.60 12.00 5.90
C VAL A 20 20.10 11.69 6.03
N GLY A 21 19.50 12.12 7.14
CA GLY A 21 18.04 12.19 7.31
C GLY A 21 17.32 10.91 7.76
N ARG A 22 17.89 9.72 7.56
CA ARG A 22 17.29 8.43 8.00
C ARG A 22 18.36 7.52 8.59
N PRO A 23 18.07 6.69 9.61
CA PRO A 23 19.06 5.85 10.29
C PRO A 23 19.66 4.73 9.43
N LEU A 24 19.08 4.47 8.25
CA LEU A 24 19.54 3.49 7.27
C LEU A 24 19.42 4.11 5.87
N GLU A 25 20.50 4.00 5.10
CA GLU A 25 20.54 4.25 3.66
C GLU A 25 21.03 2.97 2.98
N VAL A 26 20.35 2.51 1.92
CA VAL A 26 20.81 1.40 1.07
C VAL A 26 20.95 1.95 -0.33
N THR A 27 22.11 1.75 -0.93
CA THR A 27 22.42 2.28 -2.24
C THR A 27 22.92 1.15 -3.12
N ALA A 28 22.32 1.02 -4.30
CA ALA A 28 22.84 0.13 -5.33
C ALA A 28 24.14 0.69 -5.92
N ASP A 29 25.07 -0.21 -6.22
CA ASP A 29 26.26 0.12 -6.99
C ASP A 29 25.91 0.44 -8.45
N VAL A 30 26.90 0.95 -9.18
CA VAL A 30 26.76 1.15 -10.62
C VAL A 30 26.46 -0.20 -11.28
N PRO A 31 25.39 -0.32 -12.06
CA PRO A 31 24.95 -1.59 -12.64
C PRO A 31 26.04 -2.24 -13.50
N MET A 32 26.02 -3.57 -13.54
CA MET A 32 26.91 -4.35 -14.41
C MET A 32 26.33 -4.36 -15.83
N PHE A 33 26.87 -3.50 -16.70
CA PHE A 33 26.39 -3.28 -18.09
C PHE A 33 26.38 -4.51 -19.03
N PHE A 34 26.81 -5.69 -18.58
CA PHE A 34 26.91 -6.91 -19.38
C PHE A 34 26.11 -8.10 -18.84
N ASP A 35 25.28 -7.89 -17.81
CA ASP A 35 24.46 -8.98 -17.27
C ASP A 35 23.18 -9.20 -18.12
N PHE A 36 22.57 -10.37 -17.97
CA PHE A 36 21.33 -10.74 -18.62
C PHE A 36 20.10 -10.06 -18.01
N ALA A 37 20.25 -9.43 -16.84
CA ALA A 37 19.22 -8.70 -16.12
C ALA A 37 19.79 -7.41 -15.50
N ASP A 38 18.91 -6.45 -15.23
CA ASP A 38 19.28 -5.20 -14.56
C ASP A 38 19.53 -5.47 -13.08
N ARG A 39 20.76 -5.86 -12.76
CA ARG A 39 21.18 -6.21 -11.39
C ARG A 39 22.33 -5.34 -10.94
N ALA A 40 22.34 -5.08 -9.64
CA ALA A 40 23.46 -4.42 -9.00
C ALA A 40 23.75 -5.08 -7.65
N THR A 41 25.03 -5.10 -7.28
CA THR A 41 25.40 -5.18 -5.87
C THR A 41 24.93 -3.91 -5.17
N ALA A 42 24.95 -3.92 -3.85
CA ALA A 42 24.57 -2.76 -3.07
C ALA A 42 25.39 -2.73 -1.78
N PHE A 43 25.35 -1.57 -1.14
CA PHE A 43 25.88 -1.38 0.19
C PHE A 43 24.87 -0.64 1.06
N ALA A 44 25.07 -0.74 2.37
CA ALA A 44 24.27 0.00 3.33
C ALA A 44 25.14 0.94 4.17
N VAL A 45 24.57 2.08 4.52
CA VAL A 45 25.11 3.00 5.52
C VAL A 45 24.14 2.99 6.70
N LEU A 46 24.64 2.60 7.87
CA LEU A 46 23.87 2.46 9.09
C LEU A 46 24.41 3.44 10.15
N ASP A 47 23.50 4.17 10.79
CA ASP A 47 23.87 5.13 11.82
C ASP A 47 24.58 4.43 13.02
N PRO A 48 25.85 4.76 13.32
CA PRO A 48 26.59 4.13 14.42
C PRO A 48 26.01 4.47 15.80
N GLU A 49 25.24 5.56 15.92
CA GLU A 49 24.62 6.01 17.18
C GLU A 49 23.38 5.19 17.54
N LEU A 50 22.86 4.35 16.63
CA LEU A 50 21.72 3.46 16.92
C LEU A 50 22.04 2.55 18.09
N PRO A 51 21.24 2.50 19.17
CA PRO A 51 21.47 1.58 20.27
C PRO A 51 21.59 0.13 19.81
N ALA A 52 22.48 -0.65 20.45
CA ALA A 52 22.49 -2.09 20.26
C ALA A 52 21.12 -2.67 20.69
N GLY A 53 20.54 -3.54 19.87
CA GLY A 53 19.21 -4.10 20.15
C GLY A 53 18.44 -4.49 18.90
N CYS A 54 17.13 -4.68 19.03
CA CYS A 54 16.28 -5.10 17.91
C CYS A 54 16.28 -4.08 16.77
N ALA A 55 16.29 -2.77 17.07
CA ALA A 55 16.23 -1.75 16.03
C ALA A 55 17.42 -1.85 15.07
N ARG A 56 18.64 -1.99 15.62
CA ARG A 56 19.86 -2.16 14.81
C ARG A 56 19.83 -3.46 13.99
N ARG A 57 19.37 -4.59 14.57
CA ARG A 57 19.29 -5.88 13.86
C ARG A 57 18.23 -5.87 12.77
N SER A 58 17.07 -5.27 13.05
CA SER A 58 15.96 -5.15 12.11
C SER A 58 16.34 -4.24 10.93
N LEU A 59 17.01 -3.11 11.18
CA LEU A 59 17.55 -2.26 10.11
C LEU A 59 18.63 -2.97 9.29
N LEU A 60 19.48 -3.78 9.92
CA LEU A 60 20.46 -4.59 9.18
C LEU A 60 19.78 -5.66 8.31
N ALA A 61 18.72 -6.30 8.81
CA ALA A 61 17.91 -7.26 8.05
C ALA A 61 17.19 -6.57 6.88
N GLU A 62 16.63 -5.37 7.10
CA GLU A 62 16.01 -4.52 6.07
C GLU A 62 17.03 -4.16 5.00
N ALA A 63 18.25 -3.78 5.40
CA ALA A 63 19.33 -3.44 4.50
C ALA A 63 19.75 -4.63 3.62
N TRP A 64 19.92 -5.80 4.23
CA TRP A 64 20.29 -7.02 3.54
C TRP A 64 19.19 -7.49 2.57
N ALA A 65 17.93 -7.45 3.00
CA ALA A 65 16.80 -7.78 2.14
C ALA A 65 16.71 -6.84 0.92
N ARG A 66 16.85 -5.53 1.14
CA ARG A 66 16.82 -4.53 0.06
C ARG A 66 17.98 -4.69 -0.91
N ALA A 67 19.19 -4.97 -0.43
CA ALA A 67 20.33 -5.30 -1.28
C ALA A 67 20.08 -6.57 -2.12
N GLY A 68 19.44 -7.59 -1.53
CA GLY A 68 19.01 -8.78 -2.24
C GLY A 68 18.03 -8.45 -3.38
N LEU A 69 17.08 -7.55 -3.16
CA LEU A 69 16.15 -7.09 -4.19
C LEU A 69 16.86 -6.35 -5.33
N TYR A 70 17.85 -5.49 -5.06
CA TYR A 70 18.68 -4.88 -6.12
C TYR A 70 19.53 -5.90 -6.88
N GLY A 71 19.91 -7.00 -6.22
CA GLY A 71 20.54 -8.15 -6.87
C GLY A 71 19.60 -8.94 -7.78
N VAL A 72 18.29 -8.73 -7.68
CA VAL A 72 17.27 -9.28 -8.57
C VAL A 72 16.93 -8.29 -9.67
N ASP A 73 16.54 -7.07 -9.28
CA ASP A 73 16.19 -5.97 -10.17
C ASP A 73 16.50 -4.61 -9.49
N VAL A 74 17.54 -3.93 -9.95
CA VAL A 74 17.91 -2.59 -9.46
C VAL A 74 17.06 -1.47 -10.09
N GLY A 75 16.40 -1.74 -11.22
CA GLY A 75 15.57 -0.75 -11.91
C GLY A 75 14.16 -0.61 -11.36
N ALA A 76 13.75 -1.49 -10.45
CA ALA A 76 12.44 -1.48 -9.83
C ALA A 76 12.18 -0.25 -8.93
N ASN A 77 10.90 0.04 -8.69
CA ASN A 77 10.46 1.10 -7.79
C ASN A 77 11.09 0.97 -6.39
N ASP A 78 11.85 1.98 -6.00
CA ASP A 78 12.63 1.97 -4.75
C ASP A 78 11.76 1.86 -3.49
N ALA A 79 10.60 2.52 -3.48
CA ALA A 79 9.70 2.51 -2.34
C ALA A 79 9.03 1.13 -2.16
N LEU A 80 8.67 0.46 -3.25
CA LEU A 80 8.17 -0.93 -3.21
C LEU A 80 9.26 -1.92 -2.77
N ALA A 81 10.49 -1.76 -3.25
CA ALA A 81 11.63 -2.55 -2.79
C ALA A 81 11.87 -2.36 -1.29
N SER A 82 11.84 -1.12 -0.83
CA SER A 82 12.00 -0.75 0.58
C SER A 82 10.86 -1.30 1.47
N SER A 83 9.60 -1.21 1.01
CA SER A 83 8.44 -1.79 1.69
C SER A 83 8.52 -3.33 1.79
N SER A 84 8.92 -3.98 0.70
CA SER A 84 9.15 -5.43 0.65
C SER A 84 10.26 -5.85 1.62
N ALA A 85 11.38 -5.12 1.63
CA ALA A 85 12.50 -5.35 2.52
C ALA A 85 12.12 -5.16 4.00
N ALA A 86 11.28 -4.17 4.31
CA ALA A 86 10.75 -3.97 5.66
C ALA A 86 9.87 -5.15 6.12
N TYR A 87 9.05 -5.72 5.22
CA TYR A 87 8.29 -6.93 5.52
C TYR A 87 9.18 -8.15 5.77
N VAL A 88 10.20 -8.36 4.93
CA VAL A 88 11.20 -9.43 5.14
C VAL A 88 11.92 -9.25 6.48
N ALA A 89 12.35 -8.02 6.80
CA ALA A 89 13.03 -7.70 8.05
C ALA A 89 12.16 -7.98 9.28
N TRP A 90 10.85 -7.68 9.19
CA TRP A 90 9.90 -8.01 10.25
C TRP A 90 9.84 -9.51 10.54
N LEU A 91 9.86 -10.35 9.50
CA LEU A 91 9.81 -11.81 9.68
C LEU A 91 11.11 -12.37 10.28
N VAL A 92 12.26 -11.80 9.93
CA VAL A 92 13.57 -12.32 10.34
C VAL A 92 14.05 -11.75 11.68
N GLU A 93 13.91 -10.44 11.88
CA GLU A 93 14.32 -9.72 13.10
C GLU A 93 13.18 -8.77 13.55
N PRO A 94 12.11 -9.31 14.17
CA PRO A 94 11.01 -8.52 14.69
C PRO A 94 11.47 -7.42 15.66
N CYS A 95 11.02 -6.19 15.44
CA CYS A 95 11.26 -5.08 16.36
C CYS A 95 10.03 -4.18 16.45
N GLU A 96 9.10 -4.55 17.34
CA GLU A 96 7.79 -3.89 17.48
C GLU A 96 7.89 -2.36 17.64
N PRO A 97 8.74 -1.77 18.50
CA PRO A 97 8.76 -0.32 18.69
C PRO A 97 9.07 0.46 17.40
N MET A 98 9.89 -0.12 16.51
CA MET A 98 10.25 0.51 15.23
C MET A 98 9.11 0.43 14.22
N ILE A 99 8.41 -0.71 14.17
CA ILE A 99 7.36 -0.97 13.19
C ILE A 99 6.05 -0.29 13.59
N LEU A 100 5.71 -0.27 14.88
CA LEU A 100 4.49 0.37 15.39
C LEU A 100 4.45 1.86 14.99
N GLY A 101 5.54 2.60 15.17
CA GLY A 101 5.61 4.00 14.76
C GLY A 101 5.43 4.19 13.25
N ALA A 102 6.13 3.37 12.45
CA ALA A 102 6.05 3.46 10.99
C ALA A 102 4.64 3.10 10.46
N ILE A 103 3.99 2.09 11.05
CA ILE A 103 2.63 1.70 10.70
C ILE A 103 1.62 2.76 11.14
N ASP A 104 1.74 3.33 12.35
CA ASP A 104 0.86 4.42 12.79
C ASP A 104 0.99 5.63 11.87
N ASP A 105 2.21 6.02 11.48
CA ASP A 105 2.44 7.14 10.55
C ASP A 105 1.80 6.88 9.17
N TYR A 106 1.93 5.67 8.64
CA TYR A 106 1.33 5.32 7.33
C TYR A 106 -0.19 5.18 7.40
N GLN A 107 -0.73 4.59 8.47
CA GLN A 107 -2.18 4.49 8.69
C GLN A 107 -2.80 5.84 9.06
N ALA A 108 -2.02 6.78 9.60
CA ALA A 108 -2.42 8.16 9.80
C ALA A 108 -2.53 8.97 8.52
N ASN A 109 -1.88 8.51 7.45
CA ASN A 109 -1.87 9.15 6.14
C ASN A 109 -2.39 8.18 5.06
N PRO A 110 -3.66 7.73 5.16
CA PRO A 110 -4.23 6.73 4.26
C PRO A 110 -4.16 7.09 2.78
N GLN A 111 -4.14 8.38 2.47
CA GLN A 111 -4.06 8.95 1.13
C GLN A 111 -2.71 8.69 0.43
N ARG A 112 -1.69 8.21 1.16
CA ARG A 112 -0.35 7.92 0.61
C ARG A 112 -0.33 6.58 -0.12
N ALA A 113 0.41 6.53 -1.22
CA ALA A 113 0.63 5.34 -2.02
C ALA A 113 1.40 4.26 -1.26
N VAL A 114 1.29 3.01 -1.71
CA VAL A 114 2.18 1.91 -1.27
C VAL A 114 3.63 2.13 -1.71
N SER A 115 3.83 2.92 -2.78
CA SER A 115 5.13 3.36 -3.31
C SER A 115 5.52 4.77 -2.86
N SER A 116 4.87 5.33 -1.82
CA SER A 116 5.16 6.68 -1.36
C SER A 116 6.50 6.73 -0.61
N GLU A 117 7.39 7.64 -1.04
CA GLU A 117 8.67 7.83 -0.37
C GLU A 117 8.49 8.27 1.10
N GLY A 118 9.34 7.73 1.98
CA GLY A 118 9.31 8.04 3.41
C GLY A 118 8.28 7.24 4.23
N TYR A 119 7.35 6.55 3.57
CA TYR A 119 6.39 5.66 4.24
C TYR A 119 6.68 4.17 4.03
N ALA A 120 7.75 3.82 3.30
CA ALA A 120 8.04 2.44 2.90
C ALA A 120 7.93 1.40 4.04
N ARG A 121 8.47 1.70 5.24
CA ARG A 121 8.38 0.78 6.37
C ARG A 121 6.95 0.56 6.86
N GLY A 122 6.11 1.59 6.89
CA GLY A 122 4.68 1.43 7.22
C GLY A 122 3.88 0.81 6.07
N ALA A 123 4.27 1.11 4.83
CA ALA A 123 3.69 0.53 3.62
C ALA A 123 3.99 -0.97 3.47
N MET A 124 4.81 -1.57 4.36
CA MET A 124 5.02 -3.03 4.44
C MET A 124 3.70 -3.82 4.64
N LEU A 125 2.63 -3.14 5.06
CA LEU A 125 1.28 -3.71 5.10
C LEU A 125 0.83 -4.25 3.73
N PHE A 126 1.29 -3.65 2.62
CA PHE A 126 0.94 -4.13 1.28
C PHE A 126 1.57 -5.49 0.92
N PRO A 127 2.90 -5.68 1.01
CA PRO A 127 3.48 -7.01 0.82
C PRO A 127 2.97 -8.02 1.86
N TRP A 128 2.73 -7.60 3.11
CA TRP A 128 2.07 -8.48 4.09
C TRP A 128 0.67 -8.90 3.64
N PHE A 129 -0.16 -7.97 3.16
CA PHE A 129 -1.49 -8.26 2.64
C PHE A 129 -1.44 -9.26 1.47
N ILE A 130 -0.59 -9.02 0.47
CA ILE A 130 -0.43 -9.92 -0.69
C ILE A 130 -0.04 -11.32 -0.24
N GLN A 131 0.93 -11.41 0.67
CA GLN A 131 1.42 -12.69 1.19
C GLN A 131 0.34 -13.42 1.99
N THR A 132 -0.47 -12.70 2.76
CA THR A 132 -1.55 -13.28 3.58
C THR A 132 -2.69 -13.80 2.71
N GLN A 133 -3.05 -13.07 1.66
CA GLN A 133 -4.19 -13.41 0.81
C GLN A 133 -3.88 -14.49 -0.23
N TYR A 134 -2.63 -14.56 -0.70
CA TYR A 134 -2.29 -15.38 -1.86
C TYR A 134 -1.06 -16.28 -1.66
N GLY A 135 -0.25 -16.05 -0.63
CA GLY A 135 0.96 -16.82 -0.33
C GLY A 135 0.78 -17.74 0.87
N ALA A 136 1.88 -18.37 1.29
CA ALA A 136 1.90 -19.14 2.53
C ALA A 136 2.08 -18.22 3.77
N PRO A 137 1.35 -18.46 4.87
CA PRO A 137 1.51 -17.68 6.10
C PRO A 137 2.96 -17.64 6.60
N HIS A 138 3.36 -16.49 7.17
CA HIS A 138 4.69 -16.26 7.76
C HIS A 138 5.88 -16.62 6.85
N SER A 139 5.71 -16.48 5.54
CA SER A 139 6.77 -16.72 4.56
C SER A 139 6.91 -15.53 3.61
N VAL A 140 7.85 -15.63 2.68
CA VAL A 140 8.05 -14.63 1.62
C VAL A 140 8.06 -15.30 0.25
N ASP A 141 7.44 -16.48 0.12
CA ASP A 141 7.52 -17.30 -1.09
C ASP A 141 6.91 -16.61 -2.31
N LEU A 142 5.68 -16.10 -2.17
CA LEU A 142 5.00 -15.34 -3.20
C LEU A 142 5.70 -14.01 -3.44
N LEU A 143 6.06 -13.29 -2.38
CA LEU A 143 6.77 -12.01 -2.53
C LEU A 143 8.08 -12.19 -3.31
N HIS A 144 8.86 -13.23 -2.98
CA HIS A 144 10.09 -13.58 -3.69
C HIS A 144 9.80 -13.96 -5.14
N ALA A 145 8.76 -14.75 -5.41
CA ALA A 145 8.37 -15.08 -6.78
C ALA A 145 8.00 -13.83 -7.59
N LEU A 146 7.21 -12.91 -7.03
CA LEU A 146 6.83 -11.65 -7.69
C LEU A 146 8.07 -10.86 -8.11
N TRP A 147 9.05 -10.71 -7.21
CA TRP A 147 10.32 -10.04 -7.50
C TRP A 147 11.18 -10.79 -8.54
N LEU A 148 11.25 -12.13 -8.47
CA LEU A 148 12.00 -12.90 -9.45
C LEU A 148 11.40 -12.84 -10.86
N TYR A 149 10.08 -12.78 -10.95
CA TYR A 149 9.38 -12.66 -12.24
C TYR A 149 9.33 -11.21 -12.76
N SER A 150 9.67 -10.21 -11.94
CA SER A 150 9.83 -8.82 -12.37
C SER A 150 11.24 -8.52 -12.84
N GLN A 151 12.08 -9.54 -13.07
CA GLN A 151 13.40 -9.31 -13.63
C GLN A 151 13.29 -8.75 -15.04
N GLN A 152 14.03 -7.67 -15.26
CA GLN A 152 14.05 -6.93 -16.51
C GLN A 152 15.45 -6.84 -17.08
N ARG A 153 15.54 -6.36 -18.32
CA ARG A 153 16.80 -6.08 -18.98
C ARG A 153 16.70 -4.77 -19.76
N THR A 154 17.54 -3.82 -19.41
CA THR A 154 17.66 -2.56 -20.10
C THR A 154 18.58 -2.70 -21.32
N PRO A 155 18.09 -2.40 -22.53
CA PRO A 155 18.91 -2.44 -23.74
C PRO A 155 20.14 -1.52 -23.65
N PRO A 156 21.29 -1.93 -24.23
CA PRO A 156 22.45 -1.07 -24.33
C PRO A 156 22.11 0.27 -25.00
N GLY A 157 22.58 1.38 -24.42
CA GLY A 157 22.36 2.74 -24.94
C GLY A 157 21.21 3.49 -24.29
N ASN A 158 20.41 2.85 -23.44
CA ASN A 158 19.44 3.55 -22.60
C ASN A 158 20.14 4.19 -21.38
N PHE A 159 19.75 5.43 -21.08
CA PHE A 159 20.27 6.19 -19.93
C PHE A 159 19.47 5.98 -18.64
N SER A 160 18.33 5.30 -18.73
CA SER A 160 17.45 4.93 -17.62
C SER A 160 17.05 3.46 -17.76
N TYR A 161 16.71 2.83 -16.64
CA TYR A 161 16.13 1.49 -16.66
C TYR A 161 14.80 1.51 -17.44
N VAL A 162 14.52 0.43 -18.18
CA VAL A 162 13.23 0.28 -18.88
C VAL A 162 12.09 0.10 -17.88
N ASN A 163 12.40 -0.50 -16.74
CA ASN A 163 11.50 -0.90 -15.67
C ASN A 163 10.32 -1.77 -16.12
N ARG A 164 10.58 -2.74 -17.02
CA ARG A 164 9.54 -3.65 -17.55
C ARG A 164 10.06 -5.06 -17.85
N PRO A 165 9.37 -6.14 -17.44
CA PRO A 165 8.22 -6.11 -16.52
C PRO A 165 8.66 -5.69 -15.12
N ASP A 166 7.85 -4.91 -14.41
CA ASP A 166 8.10 -4.55 -13.01
C ASP A 166 7.25 -5.39 -12.02
N PHE A 167 7.40 -5.13 -10.71
CA PHE A 167 6.65 -5.79 -9.66
C PHE A 167 5.12 -5.68 -9.85
N ILE A 168 4.64 -4.50 -10.26
CA ILE A 168 3.23 -4.22 -10.48
C ILE A 168 2.72 -4.90 -11.75
N ASP A 169 3.54 -5.05 -12.79
CA ASP A 169 3.21 -5.83 -13.99
C ASP A 169 2.97 -7.30 -13.68
N VAL A 170 3.89 -7.90 -12.93
CA VAL A 170 3.78 -9.31 -12.52
C VAL A 170 2.56 -9.49 -11.63
N LEU A 171 2.34 -8.59 -10.68
CA LEU A 171 1.15 -8.60 -9.82
C LEU A 171 -0.14 -8.45 -10.63
N ARG A 172 -0.15 -7.61 -11.66
CA ARG A 172 -1.27 -7.46 -12.59
C ARG A 172 -1.53 -8.74 -13.38
N SER A 173 -0.48 -9.42 -13.83
CA SER A 173 -0.60 -10.72 -14.51
C SER A 173 -1.18 -11.78 -13.56
N LEU A 174 -0.68 -11.84 -12.33
CA LEU A 174 -1.19 -12.73 -11.29
C LEU A 174 -2.68 -12.50 -11.03
N GLN A 175 -3.13 -11.25 -10.90
CA GLN A 175 -4.55 -10.95 -10.71
C GLN A 175 -5.39 -11.38 -11.91
N LYS A 176 -4.90 -11.13 -13.13
CA LYS A 176 -5.59 -11.54 -14.36
C LYS A 176 -5.79 -13.06 -14.42
N ASP A 177 -4.78 -13.85 -14.07
CA ASP A 177 -4.87 -15.31 -14.04
C ASP A 177 -5.89 -15.82 -13.01
N ARG A 178 -6.19 -15.01 -11.99
CA ARG A 178 -7.21 -15.26 -10.97
C ARG A 178 -8.59 -14.71 -11.34
N GLY A 179 -8.75 -14.11 -12.52
CA GLY A 179 -10.00 -13.48 -12.94
C GLY A 179 -10.32 -12.16 -12.24
N ALA A 180 -9.31 -11.49 -11.67
CA ALA A 180 -9.42 -10.20 -11.00
C ALA A 180 -8.53 -9.14 -11.69
N THR A 181 -8.68 -7.88 -11.29
CA THR A 181 -7.84 -6.78 -11.77
C THR A 181 -6.93 -6.25 -10.66
N LEU A 182 -5.87 -5.53 -11.05
CA LEU A 182 -5.04 -4.79 -10.09
C LEU A 182 -5.87 -3.75 -9.31
N ALA A 183 -6.87 -3.14 -9.94
CA ALA A 183 -7.78 -2.20 -9.28
C ALA A 183 -8.60 -2.88 -8.17
N ASP A 184 -9.04 -4.12 -8.39
CA ASP A 184 -9.75 -4.91 -7.37
C ASP A 184 -8.80 -5.22 -6.21
N LEU A 185 -7.55 -5.63 -6.49
CA LEU A 185 -6.54 -5.86 -5.47
C LEU A 185 -6.27 -4.62 -4.60
N LEU A 186 -6.13 -3.45 -5.22
CA LEU A 186 -5.88 -2.20 -4.50
C LEU A 186 -7.09 -1.77 -3.65
N LEU A 187 -8.31 -2.02 -4.12
CA LEU A 187 -9.53 -1.80 -3.33
C LEU A 187 -9.57 -2.77 -2.14
N GLU A 188 -9.33 -4.07 -2.34
CA GLU A 188 -9.30 -5.07 -1.27
C GLU A 188 -8.20 -4.78 -0.25
N TYR A 189 -7.03 -4.33 -0.68
CA TYR A 189 -5.98 -3.87 0.22
C TYR A 189 -6.44 -2.67 1.06
N SER A 190 -7.09 -1.69 0.42
CA SER A 190 -7.63 -0.51 1.11
C SER A 190 -8.71 -0.90 2.12
N ILE A 191 -9.56 -1.88 1.80
CA ILE A 191 -10.51 -2.46 2.76
C ILE A 191 -9.75 -3.10 3.92
N ALA A 192 -8.76 -3.95 3.63
CA ALA A 192 -8.03 -4.67 4.65
C ALA A 192 -7.31 -3.74 5.64
N ARG A 193 -6.78 -2.61 5.17
CA ARG A 193 -6.19 -1.57 6.02
C ARG A 193 -7.16 -1.05 7.09
N ALA A 194 -8.47 -1.05 6.85
CA ALA A 194 -9.47 -0.61 7.84
C ALA A 194 -9.58 -1.53 9.06
N PHE A 195 -9.19 -2.79 8.89
CA PHE A 195 -9.26 -3.87 9.87
C PHE A 195 -7.88 -4.25 10.43
N VAL A 196 -6.89 -3.36 10.35
CA VAL A 196 -5.56 -3.63 10.93
C VAL A 196 -5.52 -3.22 12.39
N GLY A 197 -4.81 -3.99 13.22
CA GLY A 197 -4.60 -3.68 14.63
C GLY A 197 -5.74 -4.17 15.50
N ASP A 198 -6.19 -3.34 16.43
CA ASP A 198 -7.29 -3.71 17.33
C ASP A 198 -8.68 -3.75 16.65
N ARG A 199 -8.73 -3.59 15.32
CA ARG A 199 -9.90 -3.82 14.46
C ARG A 199 -9.80 -5.10 13.63
N ASP A 200 -8.78 -5.92 13.86
CA ASP A 200 -8.63 -7.21 13.22
C ASP A 200 -9.88 -8.07 13.44
N ASP A 201 -10.52 -8.45 12.33
CA ASP A 201 -11.70 -9.29 12.29
C ASP A 201 -11.37 -10.75 11.97
N GLY A 202 -10.08 -11.09 11.86
CA GLY A 202 -9.59 -12.42 11.51
C GLY A 202 -9.76 -12.80 10.04
N ILE A 203 -10.26 -11.88 9.19
CA ILE A 203 -10.57 -12.15 7.78
C ILE A 203 -9.64 -11.35 6.87
N HIS A 204 -9.55 -10.04 7.08
CA HIS A 204 -8.93 -9.15 6.10
C HIS A 204 -7.40 -9.07 6.20
N MET A 205 -6.90 -8.93 7.43
CA MET A 205 -5.48 -8.96 7.74
C MET A 205 -5.27 -9.65 9.10
N PRO A 206 -5.46 -10.99 9.15
CA PRO A 206 -5.35 -11.75 10.39
C PRO A 206 -3.98 -11.59 11.05
N ASP A 207 -3.95 -11.83 12.36
CA ASP A 207 -2.76 -11.75 13.21
C ASP A 207 -2.17 -10.34 13.29
N SER A 208 -3.01 -9.31 13.13
CA SER A 208 -2.61 -7.91 13.22
C SER A 208 -2.95 -7.24 14.56
N THR A 209 -3.68 -7.93 15.45
CA THR A 209 -4.10 -7.43 16.78
C THR A 209 -2.99 -6.83 17.63
N TRP A 210 -1.75 -7.35 17.54
CA TRP A 210 -0.59 -6.85 18.29
C TRP A 210 -0.21 -5.40 17.92
N LEU A 211 -0.62 -4.92 16.74
CA LEU A 211 -0.44 -3.52 16.33
C LEU A 211 -1.32 -2.55 17.15
N GLY A 212 -2.36 -3.07 17.80
CA GLY A 212 -3.29 -2.27 18.61
C GLY A 212 -3.80 -1.05 17.85
N ARG A 213 -3.66 0.14 18.45
CA ARG A 213 -4.14 1.39 17.84
C ARG A 213 -3.28 1.92 16.69
N ALA A 214 -2.01 1.50 16.61
CA ALA A 214 -1.11 1.90 15.54
C ALA A 214 -1.61 1.37 14.18
N GLY A 215 -2.30 0.23 14.18
CA GLY A 215 -2.92 -0.32 12.98
C GLY A 215 -4.12 0.48 12.45
N ARG A 216 -4.69 1.41 13.21
CA ARG A 216 -5.95 2.08 12.84
C ARG A 216 -5.74 3.15 11.78
N VAL A 217 -6.36 2.96 10.62
CA VAL A 217 -6.57 4.06 9.65
C VAL A 217 -7.29 5.25 10.30
N ARG A 218 -6.90 6.45 9.91
CA ARG A 218 -7.62 7.68 10.25
C ARG A 218 -8.74 7.89 9.24
N PHE A 219 -9.91 8.27 9.74
CA PHE A 219 -11.06 8.55 8.89
C PHE A 219 -11.04 10.02 8.47
N ASP A 220 -11.30 10.27 7.19
CA ASP A 220 -11.48 11.61 6.62
C ASP A 220 -12.69 12.32 7.23
N GLY A 221 -13.71 11.54 7.63
CA GLY A 221 -14.91 12.08 8.23
C GLY A 221 -15.66 11.05 9.07
N ARG A 222 -16.47 11.59 9.99
CA ARG A 222 -17.51 10.85 10.70
C ARG A 222 -18.80 11.64 10.62
N VAL A 223 -19.87 11.01 10.13
CA VAL A 223 -21.17 11.66 9.99
C VAL A 223 -22.27 10.77 10.56
N ASP A 224 -23.30 11.37 11.14
CA ASP A 224 -24.45 10.63 11.63
C ASP A 224 -25.53 10.56 10.55
N TYR A 225 -26.25 9.44 10.45
CA TYR A 225 -27.38 9.28 9.51
C TYR A 225 -28.39 10.44 9.64
N ALA A 226 -28.67 10.86 10.88
CA ALA A 226 -29.59 11.96 11.18
C ALA A 226 -29.11 13.34 10.69
N SER A 227 -27.83 13.47 10.34
CA SER A 227 -27.25 14.72 9.83
C SER A 227 -27.27 14.82 8.31
N LEU A 228 -27.71 13.78 7.60
CA LEU A 228 -27.77 13.79 6.14
C LEU A 228 -28.87 14.75 5.64
N PRO A 229 -28.66 15.47 4.52
CA PRO A 229 -27.56 15.30 3.56
C PRO A 229 -26.23 15.96 3.97
N GLN A 230 -25.12 15.44 3.44
CA GLN A 230 -23.76 15.94 3.68
C GLN A 230 -22.94 15.97 2.39
N TRP A 231 -22.05 16.96 2.28
CA TRP A 231 -21.04 17.06 1.22
C TRP A 231 -19.65 16.97 1.83
N ILE A 232 -18.88 16.00 1.40
CA ILE A 232 -17.62 15.62 2.05
C ILE A 232 -16.52 15.58 1.00
N ARG A 233 -15.37 16.14 1.34
CA ARG A 233 -14.15 16.06 0.54
C ARG A 233 -13.06 15.36 1.36
N PRO A 234 -12.20 14.55 0.73
CA PRO A 234 -11.00 14.04 1.37
C PRO A 234 -10.17 15.15 2.01
N VAL A 235 -9.51 14.85 3.13
CA VAL A 235 -8.70 15.85 3.86
C VAL A 235 -7.44 16.25 3.09
N ALA A 236 -6.99 15.39 2.19
CA ALA A 236 -5.84 15.60 1.31
C ALA A 236 -6.09 14.91 -0.04
N PRO A 237 -5.41 15.36 -1.11
CA PRO A 237 -5.35 14.62 -2.37
C PRO A 237 -4.84 13.19 -2.17
N ILE A 238 -5.38 12.26 -2.94
CA ILE A 238 -5.17 10.82 -2.80
C ILE A 238 -4.18 10.36 -3.86
N GLU A 239 -2.99 9.93 -3.43
CA GLU A 239 -1.99 9.33 -4.30
C GLU A 239 -2.55 8.02 -4.92
N PRO A 240 -2.08 7.60 -6.11
CA PRO A 240 -2.39 6.28 -6.64
C PRO A 240 -2.06 5.18 -5.64
N SER A 241 -2.91 4.16 -5.53
CA SER A 241 -2.92 3.12 -4.48
C SER A 241 -3.23 3.63 -3.06
N GLY A 242 -3.41 4.94 -2.88
CA GLY A 242 -3.89 5.56 -1.65
C GLY A 242 -5.40 5.41 -1.49
N ALA A 243 -5.87 5.67 -0.28
CA ALA A 243 -7.27 5.50 0.09
C ALA A 243 -7.78 6.58 1.04
N THR A 244 -9.09 6.54 1.23
CA THR A 244 -9.87 7.43 2.10
C THR A 244 -10.94 6.61 2.80
N TYR A 245 -11.31 7.05 3.99
CA TYR A 245 -12.20 6.29 4.87
C TYR A 245 -13.23 7.23 5.48
N LEU A 246 -14.49 6.97 5.21
CA LEU A 246 -15.61 7.72 5.77
C LEU A 246 -16.49 6.80 6.60
N TRP A 247 -16.74 7.21 7.84
CA TRP A 247 -17.60 6.47 8.76
C TRP A 247 -18.97 7.15 8.88
N VAL A 248 -20.02 6.46 8.49
CA VAL A 248 -21.40 6.91 8.69
C VAL A 248 -22.02 6.12 9.82
N ASN A 249 -22.34 6.78 10.93
CA ASN A 249 -23.07 6.15 12.02
C ASN A 249 -24.53 5.96 11.61
N VAL A 250 -24.96 4.70 11.49
CA VAL A 250 -26.33 4.31 11.09
C VAL A 250 -27.11 3.71 12.25
N LYS A 251 -26.55 3.72 13.46
CA LYS A 251 -27.22 3.22 14.66
C LYS A 251 -28.51 4.01 14.89
N GLY A 252 -29.63 3.29 14.88
CA GLY A 252 -30.96 3.88 15.04
C GLY A 252 -31.56 4.48 13.76
N ALA A 253 -30.96 4.23 12.58
CA ALA A 253 -31.61 4.53 11.32
C ALA A 253 -32.98 3.80 11.22
N PRO A 254 -34.00 4.41 10.61
CA PRO A 254 -35.31 3.78 10.43
C PRO A 254 -35.22 2.41 9.73
N LYS A 255 -36.22 1.55 9.96
CA LYS A 255 -36.35 0.30 9.18
C LYS A 255 -36.44 0.64 7.70
N ASN A 256 -35.74 -0.13 6.86
CA ASN A 256 -35.64 0.08 5.42
C ASN A 256 -35.02 1.42 5.00
N ALA A 257 -34.33 2.12 5.92
CA ALA A 257 -33.55 3.29 5.57
C ALA A 257 -32.50 2.95 4.51
N SER A 258 -32.25 3.91 3.62
CA SER A 258 -31.14 3.82 2.67
C SER A 258 -30.34 5.12 2.63
N ILE A 259 -29.08 5.01 2.20
CA ILE A 259 -28.20 6.14 1.95
C ILE A 259 -27.90 6.17 0.46
N GLY A 260 -28.34 7.24 -0.20
CA GLY A 260 -27.87 7.60 -1.52
C GLY A 260 -26.46 8.18 -1.42
N PHE A 261 -25.53 7.56 -2.13
CA PHE A 261 -24.15 7.97 -2.27
C PHE A 261 -23.89 8.41 -3.71
N ARG A 262 -23.26 9.58 -3.84
CA ARG A 262 -22.67 10.04 -5.10
C ARG A 262 -21.22 10.43 -4.86
N ALA A 263 -20.30 9.95 -5.69
CA ALA A 263 -18.95 10.47 -5.78
C ALA A 263 -18.70 11.05 -7.18
N GLU A 264 -17.99 12.17 -7.24
CA GLU A 264 -17.60 12.86 -8.49
C GLU A 264 -16.12 13.22 -8.44
N TRP A 265 -15.38 12.93 -9.51
CA TRP A 265 -13.94 13.16 -9.62
C TRP A 265 -13.51 13.54 -11.04
N GLU A 266 -12.27 13.99 -11.19
CA GLU A 266 -11.74 14.43 -12.48
C GLU A 266 -10.91 13.33 -13.17
N THR A 267 -10.93 13.35 -14.50
CA THR A 267 -10.00 12.55 -15.31
C THR A 267 -8.55 13.04 -15.10
N PRO A 268 -7.55 12.16 -15.23
CA PRO A 268 -7.65 10.81 -15.78
C PRO A 268 -7.84 9.71 -14.74
N THR A 269 -7.93 10.05 -13.45
CA THR A 269 -7.91 9.10 -12.35
C THR A 269 -9.15 8.21 -12.29
N VAL A 270 -8.95 6.97 -11.88
CA VAL A 270 -10.03 6.02 -11.57
C VAL A 270 -10.11 5.81 -10.07
N PHE A 271 -11.29 6.04 -9.52
CA PHE A 271 -11.63 5.68 -8.14
C PHE A 271 -12.50 4.43 -8.09
N ARG A 272 -12.21 3.58 -7.11
CA ARG A 272 -13.03 2.42 -6.73
C ARG A 272 -13.56 2.62 -5.31
N PHE A 273 -14.78 2.17 -5.06
CA PHE A 273 -15.44 2.35 -3.78
C PHE A 273 -15.98 1.03 -3.24
N ALA A 274 -15.90 0.86 -1.93
CA ALA A 274 -16.55 -0.20 -1.19
C ALA A 274 -17.39 0.37 -0.05
N PHE A 275 -18.52 -0.28 0.21
CA PHE A 275 -19.53 0.09 1.19
C PHE A 275 -19.72 -1.09 2.14
N MET A 276 -19.29 -0.94 3.38
CA MET A 276 -19.28 -2.04 4.35
C MET A 276 -20.18 -1.72 5.52
N LYS A 277 -21.14 -2.60 5.80
CA LYS A 277 -21.97 -2.52 7.00
C LYS A 277 -21.18 -3.13 8.15
N ILE A 278 -20.94 -2.34 9.20
CA ILE A 278 -20.13 -2.73 10.35
C ILE A 278 -21.04 -3.00 11.54
N GLY A 279 -20.87 -4.15 12.18
CA GLY A 279 -21.58 -4.57 13.38
C GLY A 279 -21.10 -3.85 14.64
N ALA A 280 -21.82 -4.07 15.74
CA ALA A 280 -21.48 -3.49 17.04
C ALA A 280 -20.15 -3.99 17.62
N ASP A 281 -19.71 -5.17 17.19
CA ASP A 281 -18.42 -5.77 17.53
C ASP A 281 -17.29 -5.28 16.61
N GLY A 282 -17.59 -4.42 15.64
CA GLY A 282 -16.62 -3.90 14.67
C GLY A 282 -16.37 -4.82 13.47
N THR A 283 -17.07 -5.94 13.36
CA THR A 283 -16.93 -6.89 12.23
C THR A 283 -17.70 -6.44 11.00
N GLU A 284 -17.26 -6.90 9.82
CA GLU A 284 -18.03 -6.74 8.59
C GLU A 284 -19.27 -7.65 8.58
N LEU A 285 -20.46 -7.07 8.46
CA LEU A 285 -21.71 -7.80 8.29
C LEU A 285 -22.03 -8.09 6.81
N SER A 286 -21.74 -7.12 5.95
CA SER A 286 -21.95 -7.23 4.50
C SER A 286 -21.19 -6.14 3.77
N ARG A 287 -20.90 -6.38 2.49
CA ARG A 287 -20.18 -5.46 1.62
C ARG A 287 -20.83 -5.34 0.25
N LEU A 288 -20.82 -4.13 -0.26
CA LEU A 288 -21.14 -3.79 -1.64
C LEU A 288 -19.94 -3.07 -2.25
N ALA A 289 -19.42 -3.59 -3.37
CA ALA A 289 -18.31 -2.99 -4.12
C ALA A 289 -18.72 -2.87 -5.60
N PRO A 290 -19.33 -1.75 -6.00
CA PRO A 290 -19.76 -1.55 -7.38
C PRO A 290 -18.58 -1.54 -8.34
N ILE A 291 -18.78 -2.07 -9.54
CA ILE A 291 -17.78 -2.01 -10.60
C ILE A 291 -17.79 -0.59 -11.18
N SER A 292 -16.77 0.21 -10.88
CA SER A 292 -16.55 1.48 -11.57
C SER A 292 -16.10 1.21 -13.02
N GLN A 293 -16.69 1.93 -13.98
CA GLN A 293 -16.19 1.92 -15.35
C GLN A 293 -14.85 2.67 -15.41
N GLU A 294 -13.90 2.21 -16.23
CA GLU A 294 -12.54 2.78 -16.32
C GLU A 294 -12.50 4.26 -16.76
N LYS A 295 -13.55 4.74 -17.42
CA LYS A 295 -13.67 6.14 -17.87
C LYS A 295 -14.73 6.92 -17.09
N ALA A 296 -15.23 6.36 -15.99
CA ALA A 296 -16.18 7.07 -15.16
C ALA A 296 -15.49 8.20 -14.40
N THR A 297 -16.21 9.32 -14.28
CA THR A 297 -15.88 10.47 -13.42
C THR A 297 -16.91 10.63 -12.29
N GLN A 298 -17.81 9.66 -12.16
CA GLN A 298 -18.85 9.65 -11.16
C GLN A 298 -19.26 8.22 -10.80
N LEU A 299 -19.77 8.05 -9.58
CA LEU A 299 -20.39 6.82 -9.10
C LEU A 299 -21.64 7.18 -8.28
N ASP A 300 -22.77 6.57 -8.63
CA ASP A 300 -24.04 6.66 -7.90
C ASP A 300 -24.41 5.28 -7.33
N VAL A 301 -24.68 5.21 -6.03
CA VAL A 301 -25.01 3.97 -5.30
C VAL A 301 -26.09 4.24 -4.28
N ASN A 302 -27.05 3.33 -4.13
CA ASN A 302 -27.94 3.31 -2.97
C ASN A 302 -27.55 2.15 -2.06
N VAL A 303 -27.25 2.44 -0.80
CA VAL A 303 -26.98 1.41 0.21
C VAL A 303 -28.21 1.27 1.09
N GLU A 304 -28.86 0.12 1.00
CA GLU A 304 -30.14 -0.17 1.65
C GLU A 304 -29.98 -1.09 2.85
N ASP A 305 -30.96 -1.04 3.76
CA ASP A 305 -31.13 -1.94 4.90
C ASP A 305 -29.94 -1.98 5.87
N PHE A 306 -29.96 -1.11 6.89
CA PHE A 306 -28.95 -1.07 7.94
C PHE A 306 -29.26 -1.98 9.14
N SER A 307 -30.10 -3.02 8.96
CA SER A 307 -30.44 -3.95 10.03
C SER A 307 -29.19 -4.60 10.63
N GLY A 308 -28.99 -4.42 11.94
CA GLY A 308 -27.84 -4.97 12.68
C GLY A 308 -26.54 -4.16 12.54
N ALA A 309 -26.47 -3.19 11.62
CA ALA A 309 -25.29 -2.35 11.44
C ALA A 309 -25.28 -1.19 12.45
N GLU A 310 -24.12 -0.94 13.04
CA GLU A 310 -23.86 0.31 13.77
C GLU A 310 -23.29 1.39 12.85
N ALA A 311 -22.58 0.99 11.80
CA ALA A 311 -22.03 1.94 10.85
C ALA A 311 -22.04 1.43 9.41
N LEU A 312 -21.98 2.38 8.49
CA LEU A 312 -21.56 2.18 7.12
C LEU A 312 -20.16 2.78 6.96
N LEU A 313 -19.17 1.93 6.74
CA LEU A 313 -17.81 2.34 6.38
C LEU A 313 -17.71 2.41 4.85
N ILE A 314 -17.37 3.59 4.35
CA ILE A 314 -17.14 3.84 2.93
C ILE A 314 -15.62 3.96 2.72
N VAL A 315 -15.08 3.11 1.86
CA VAL A 315 -13.67 3.10 1.48
C VAL A 315 -13.57 3.55 0.03
N GLY A 316 -12.86 4.65 -0.23
CA GLY A 316 -12.54 5.13 -1.58
C GLY A 316 -11.06 4.96 -1.86
N ALA A 317 -10.71 4.23 -2.91
CA ALA A 317 -9.33 3.95 -3.32
C ALA A 317 -9.03 4.58 -4.68
N ASN A 318 -7.91 5.30 -4.77
CA ASN A 318 -7.35 5.73 -6.05
C ASN A 318 -6.61 4.52 -6.65
N VAL A 319 -7.10 3.95 -7.75
CA VAL A 319 -6.47 2.76 -8.36
C VAL A 319 -5.50 3.11 -9.49
N GLY A 320 -5.17 4.40 -9.64
CA GLY A 320 -4.06 4.89 -10.45
C GLY A 320 -4.20 4.77 -11.97
N ALA A 321 -5.36 4.34 -12.49
CA ALA A 321 -5.53 4.21 -13.94
C ALA A 321 -5.69 5.57 -14.60
N ILE A 322 -5.04 5.75 -15.76
CA ILE A 322 -5.24 6.89 -16.67
C ILE A 322 -6.11 6.36 -17.82
N ALA A 323 -7.39 6.75 -17.85
CA ALA A 323 -8.39 6.37 -18.84
C ALA A 323 -7.88 5.90 -20.24
N GLY A 324 -8.18 4.66 -20.65
CA GLY A 324 -7.84 4.11 -21.98
C GLY A 324 -6.77 3.00 -21.92
N ASP A 325 -5.75 3.10 -22.76
CA ASP A 325 -4.69 2.07 -22.89
C ASP A 325 -3.59 2.19 -21.80
N PHE A 326 -3.60 3.24 -20.98
CA PHE A 326 -2.57 3.51 -19.96
C PHE A 326 -2.94 2.89 -18.62
N LYS A 327 -2.18 1.88 -18.21
CA LYS A 327 -2.39 1.16 -16.95
C LYS A 327 -1.59 1.81 -15.84
N TYR A 328 -2.09 1.74 -14.60
CA TYR A 328 -1.34 2.21 -13.43
C TYR A 328 0.02 1.54 -13.37
N ASP A 329 1.07 2.36 -13.38
CA ASP A 329 2.44 2.00 -13.06
C ASP A 329 3.05 3.18 -12.27
N PRO A 330 3.58 2.94 -11.06
CA PRO A 330 4.22 3.99 -10.27
C PRO A 330 5.43 4.66 -10.93
N ASP A 331 6.03 4.07 -11.97
CA ASP A 331 7.29 4.51 -12.54
C ASP A 331 7.16 5.24 -13.91
N GLU A 332 6.00 5.17 -14.59
CA GLU A 332 5.84 5.72 -15.94
C GLU A 332 5.52 7.24 -16.00
N MET A 333 4.83 7.80 -15.01
CA MET A 333 4.63 9.25 -14.84
C MET A 333 4.32 9.54 -13.37
N PRO A 334 4.68 10.72 -12.81
CA PRO A 334 4.16 11.11 -11.51
C PRO A 334 2.65 11.29 -11.66
N LEU A 335 1.91 10.27 -11.26
CA LEU A 335 0.47 10.32 -11.21
C LEU A 335 0.10 11.29 -10.10
N GLU A 336 -0.41 12.44 -10.50
CA GLU A 336 -0.76 13.50 -9.56
C GLU A 336 -1.84 13.00 -8.60
N PRO A 337 -1.67 13.19 -7.28
CA PRO A 337 -2.71 12.93 -6.31
C PRO A 337 -4.01 13.64 -6.69
N GLN A 338 -5.13 12.94 -6.65
CA GLN A 338 -6.45 13.50 -7.01
C GLN A 338 -7.43 13.44 -5.85
N GLY A 339 -8.41 14.34 -5.87
CA GLY A 339 -9.54 14.33 -4.94
C GLY A 339 -10.84 13.96 -5.63
N TYR A 340 -11.90 13.87 -4.83
CA TYR A 340 -13.27 13.72 -5.31
C TYR A 340 -14.23 14.44 -4.34
N LEU A 341 -15.47 14.65 -4.75
CA LEU A 341 -16.55 15.13 -3.90
C LEU A 341 -17.53 13.99 -3.61
N ILE A 342 -17.81 13.72 -2.34
CA ILE A 342 -18.90 12.83 -1.92
C ILE A 342 -20.13 13.66 -1.57
N THR A 343 -21.29 13.22 -2.04
CA THR A 343 -22.61 13.63 -1.55
C THR A 343 -23.30 12.43 -0.93
N LEU A 344 -23.77 12.58 0.31
CA LEU A 344 -24.57 11.59 1.02
C LEU A 344 -25.97 12.13 1.28
N VAL A 345 -27.00 11.32 1.04
CA VAL A 345 -28.40 11.70 1.25
C VAL A 345 -29.16 10.55 1.92
N ALA A 346 -29.87 10.83 3.01
CA ALA A 346 -30.78 9.88 3.62
C ALA A 346 -32.04 9.71 2.76
N GLN A 347 -32.49 8.47 2.60
CA GLN A 347 -33.70 8.12 1.87
C GLN A 347 -34.60 7.26 2.77
N HIS A 348 -35.91 7.48 2.66
CA HIS A 348 -36.95 6.92 3.53
C HIS A 348 -37.90 6.02 2.76
#